data_AF-H2C8F3-F1
#
_entry.id   AF-H2C8F3-F1
#
_cell.length_a   1.000
_cell.length_b   1.000
_cell.length_c   1.000
_cell.angle_alpha   90.00
_cell.angle_beta   90.00
_cell.angle_gamma   90.00
#
_symmetry.space_group_name_H-M   'P 1'
#
loop_
_entity.id
_entity.type
_entity.pdbx_description
1 polymer ?
#
loop_
_entity_poly.entity_id
_entity_poly.type
_entity_poly.pdbx_seq_one_letter_code
_entity_poly.pdbx_strand_id
1 'polypeptide(L)' 'MKRVAEILVVEDFTGKTHVSEKDIRELVSSLSNVDMIRVNRLHVPQWEGESEVVGIHLIVREVAET' A
#
# COMPACT_ATOMS: atom_id res chain seq x y z
N MET A 1 20.48 -11.52 0.09
CA MET A 1 19.13 -11.31 0.66
C MET A 1 18.68 -9.94 0.21
N LYS A 2 17.45 -9.83 -0.30
CA LYS A 2 16.88 -8.59 -0.84
C LYS A 2 15.81 -8.07 0.11
N ARG A 3 15.92 -6.81 0.52
CA ARG A 3 14.92 -6.13 1.36
C ARG A 3 13.84 -5.56 0.47
N VAL A 4 12.62 -6.08 0.61
CA VAL A 4 11.47 -5.75 -0.23
C VAL A 4 10.41 -5.07 0.62
N ALA A 5 9.92 -3.92 0.16
CA ALA A 5 8.74 -3.28 0.71
C ALA A 5 7.54 -3.54 -0.20
N GLU A 6 6.44 -4.00 0.40
CA GLU A 6 5.16 -4.18 -0.26
C GLU A 6 4.18 -3.19 0.36
N ILE A 7 3.69 -2.28 -0.48
CA ILE A 7 2.70 -1.28 -0.14
C ILE A 7 1.37 -1.75 -0.70
N LEU A 8 0.40 -1.98 0.16
CA LEU A 8 -0.97 -2.29 -0.22
C LEU A 8 -1.84 -1.06 0.04
N VAL A 9 -2.40 -0.51 -1.03
CA VAL A 9 -3.34 0.60 -1.00
C VAL A 9 -4.74 0.02 -1.14
N VAL A 10 -5.59 0.23 -0.15
CA VAL A 10 -6.98 -0.21 -0.16
C VAL A 10 -7.86 1.02 -0.30
N GLU A 11 -8.66 1.07 -1.36
CA GLU A 11 -9.58 2.16 -1.66
C GLU A 11 -11.01 1.63 -1.75
N ASP A 12 -11.97 2.49 -1.40
CA ASP A 12 -13.37 2.17 -1.64
C ASP A 12 -13.69 2.21 -3.15
N PHE A 13 -14.64 1.39 -3.60
CA PHE A 13 -15.07 1.39 -5.00
C PHE A 13 -15.87 2.65 -5.39
N THR A 14 -16.32 3.43 -4.40
CA THR A 14 -17.13 4.64 -4.63
C THR A 14 -16.30 5.84 -5.08
N GLY A 15 -14.97 5.76 -4.90
CA GLY A 15 -14.02 6.83 -5.23
C GLY A 15 -14.12 8.05 -4.30
N LYS A 16 -14.88 7.95 -3.20
CA LYS A 16 -15.02 9.05 -2.22
C LYS A 16 -13.76 9.21 -1.39
N THR A 17 -13.12 8.09 -1.06
CA THR A 17 -11.88 8.06 -0.28
C THR A 17 -10.79 7.44 -1.12
N HIS A 18 -9.86 8.27 -1.56
CA HIS A 18 -8.77 7.92 -2.46
C HIS A 18 -7.44 8.25 -1.80
N VAL A 19 -6.49 7.32 -1.90
CA VAL A 19 -5.11 7.55 -1.48
C VAL A 19 -4.36 8.18 -2.64
N SER A 20 -3.95 9.43 -2.47
CA SER A 20 -3.31 10.17 -3.55
C SER A 20 -1.96 9.58 -3.93
N GLU A 21 -1.56 9.76 -5.21
CA GLU A 21 -0.19 9.41 -5.62
C GLU A 21 0.87 10.15 -4.81
N LYS A 22 0.55 11.35 -4.31
CA LYS A 22 1.45 12.13 -3.49
C LYS A 22 1.74 11.41 -2.17
N ASP A 23 0.72 10.88 -1.49
CA ASP A 23 0.87 10.15 -0.23
C ASP A 23 1.72 8.89 -0.41
N ILE A 24 1.51 8.17 -1.53
CA ILE A 24 2.31 7.00 -1.89
C ILE A 24 3.77 7.40 -2.16
N ARG A 25 3.99 8.50 -2.89
CA ARG A 25 5.35 9.01 -3.17
C ARG A 25 6.07 9.46 -1.92
N GLU A 26 5.38 10.13 -0.99
CA GLU A 26 5.95 10.54 0.29
C GLU A 26 6.33 9.32 1.13
N LEU A 27 5.45 8.32 1.22
CA LEU A 27 5.75 7.05 1.89
C LEU A 27 6.95 6.35 1.26
N VAL A 28 6.98 6.20 -0.07
CA VAL A 28 8.09 5.58 -0.80
C VAL A 28 9.40 6.33 -0.55
N SER A 29 9.38 7.66 -0.53
CA SER A 29 10.57 8.49 -0.31
C SER A 29 11.09 8.38 1.13
N SER A 30 10.23 8.04 2.09
CA SER A 30 10.61 7.80 3.49
C SER A 30 11.27 6.44 3.72
N LEU A 31 11.10 5.49 2.79
CA LEU A 31 11.69 4.16 2.90
C LEU A 31 13.17 4.21 2.54
N SER A 32 14.03 3.94 3.52
CA SER A 32 15.47 3.74 3.32
C SER A 32 15.83 2.26 3.43
N ASN A 33 16.94 1.86 2.79
CA ASN A 33 17.46 0.50 2.81
C ASN A 33 16.47 -0.56 2.27
N VAL A 34 15.72 -0.22 1.23
CA VAL A 34 14.84 -1.15 0.51
C VAL A 34 15.36 -1.29 -0.92
N ASP A 35 15.58 -2.53 -1.35
CA ASP A 35 16.11 -2.85 -2.68
C ASP A 35 15.02 -2.90 -3.75
N MET A 36 13.76 -3.11 -3.35
CA MET A 36 12.61 -3.14 -4.25
C MET A 36 11.33 -2.76 -3.54
N ILE A 37 10.53 -1.94 -4.20
CA ILE A 37 9.20 -1.55 -3.73
C ILE A 37 8.16 -2.11 -4.69
N ARG A 38 7.12 -2.76 -4.16
CA ARG A 38 5.94 -3.19 -4.89
C ARG A 38 4.73 -2.47 -4.35
N VAL A 39 3.99 -1.79 -5.21
CA VAL A 39 2.74 -1.13 -4.83
C VAL A 39 1.58 -1.90 -5.45
N ASN A 40 0.69 -2.42 -4.61
CA ASN A 40 -0.54 -3.07 -5.02
C ASN A 40 -1.70 -2.18 -4.60
N ARG A 41 -2.64 -1.92 -5.51
CA ARG A 41 -3.87 -1.17 -5.22
C ARG A 41 -5.06 -2.09 -5.37
N LEU A 42 -5.89 -2.16 -4.34
CA LEU A 42 -7.12 -2.93 -4.29
C LEU A 42 -8.31 -1.99 -4.09
N HIS A 43 -9.35 -2.19 -4.89
CA HIS A 43 -10.62 -1.51 -4.71
C HIS A 43 -11.60 -2.51 -4.08
N VAL A 44 -12.10 -2.18 -2.89
CA VAL A 44 -13.07 -3.01 -2.17
C VAL A 44 -14.47 -2.40 -2.28
N PRO A 45 -15.51 -3.23 -2.55
CA PRO A 45 -16.88 -2.76 -2.51
C PRO A 45 -17.23 -2.37 -1.07
N GLN A 46 -17.88 -1.21 -0.88
CA GLN A 46 -18.35 -0.78 0.43
C GLN A 46 -19.74 -1.36 0.68
N TRP A 47 -19.92 -2.10 1.78
CA TRP A 47 -21.20 -2.67 2.18
C TRP A 47 -21.79 -1.80 3.29
N GLU A 48 -23.11 -1.57 3.28
CA GLU A 48 -23.74 -0.75 4.31
C GLU A 48 -23.49 -1.32 5.72
N GLY A 49 -22.91 -0.50 6.60
CA GLY A 49 -22.61 -0.87 7.99
C GLY A 49 -21.16 -1.30 8.26
N GLU A 50 -20.30 -1.41 7.24
CA GLU A 50 -18.87 -1.66 7.46
C GLU A 50 -18.10 -0.36 7.75
N SER A 51 -17.15 -0.44 8.68
CA SER A 51 -16.21 0.65 8.99
C SER A 51 -15.38 0.98 7.74
N GLU A 52 -14.99 2.24 7.55
CA GLU A 52 -14.20 2.68 6.40
C GLU A 52 -12.84 1.93 6.33
N VAL A 53 -12.75 0.90 5.50
CA VAL A 53 -11.52 0.11 5.25
C VAL A 53 -10.69 0.77 4.14
N VAL A 54 -10.39 2.06 4.30
CA VAL A 54 -9.55 2.80 3.34
C VAL A 54 -8.24 3.17 3.99
N GLY A 55 -7.12 2.80 3.37
CA GLY A 55 -5.81 3.05 3.96
C GLY A 55 -4.62 2.47 3.19
N ILE A 56 -3.42 2.82 3.67
CA ILE A 56 -2.15 2.29 3.20
C ILE A 56 -1.60 1.30 4.22
N HIS A 57 -1.29 0.08 3.77
CA HIS A 57 -0.59 -0.93 4.55
C HIS A 57 0.82 -1.12 3.99
N LEU A 58 1.83 -1.04 4.85
CA LEU A 58 3.24 -1.24 4.47
C LEU A 58 3.78 -2.50 5.16
N ILE A 59 4.34 -3.41 4.37
CA ILE A 59 5.02 -4.62 4.85
C ILE A 59 6.46 -4.58 4.33
N VAL A 60 7.45 -4.65 5.22
CA VAL A 60 8.87 -4.73 4.86
C VAL A 60 9.41 -6.09 5.26
N ARG A 61 9.99 -6.83 4.31
CA ARG A 61 10.51 -8.18 4.52
C ARG A 61 11.86 -8.40 3.84
N GLU A 62 12.66 -9.30 4.41
CA GLU A 62 13.87 -9.80 3.76
C GLU A 62 13.54 -11.08 2.98
N VAL A 63 13.99 -11.14 1.73
CA VAL A 63 13.71 -12.24 0.82
C VAL A 63 15.04 -12.86 0.39
N ALA A 64 15.19 -14.18 0.55
CA ALA A 64 16.33 -14.91 0.02
C ALA A 64 16.19 -15.02 -1.51
N GLU A 65 17.28 -14.79 -2.24
CA GLU A 65 17.34 -15.11 -3.67
C GLU A 65 17.56 -16.62 -3.78
N THR A 66 16.60 -17.32 -4.39
CA THR A 66 16.73 -18.72 -4.81
C THR A 66 17.27 -18.80 -6.23
#